data_AF-R9WJ23-F1
#
_entry.id   AF-R9WJ23-F1
#
_cell.length_a   1.000
_cell.length_b   1.000
_cell.length_c   1.000
_cell.angle_alpha   90.00
_cell.angle_beta   90.00
_cell.angle_gamma   90.00
#
_symmetry.space_group_name_H-M   'P 1'
#
loop_
_entity.id
_entity.type
_entity.pdbx_description
1 polymer ?
#
loop_
_entity_poly.entity_id
_entity_poly.type
_entity_poly.pdbx_seq_one_letter_code
_entity_poly.pdbx_strand_id
1 'polypeptide(L)'
;MYIVAPLIYFEGQSTRINLIGKRLRQILETAVLLVIVGTVFAGFSVSLLEIPLALAFLMGALSTPTDATATESVSEGLIVPERQENILKMESLFNDASDIILVTAMALWVKNGQFNYQQTFFDFLRSAGGGIIIGIMAPLVMTSFRQFLGRINHGL
;
A
#
# COMPACT_ATOMS: atom_id res chain seq x y z
N MET A 1 2.92 1.36 -13.80
CA MET A 1 3.84 1.02 -12.69
C MET A 1 5.10 1.90 -12.65
N TYR A 2 5.66 2.35 -13.77
CA TYR A 2 6.87 3.20 -13.80
C TYR A 2 6.71 4.59 -13.14
N ILE A 3 5.50 5.11 -13.01
CA ILE A 3 5.21 6.42 -12.40
C ILE A 3 4.92 6.30 -10.90
N VAL A 4 4.25 5.23 -10.51
CA VAL A 4 3.80 4.99 -9.13
C VAL A 4 4.97 4.72 -8.19
N ALA A 5 5.96 3.92 -8.62
CA ALA A 5 7.09 3.56 -7.77
C ALA A 5 7.97 4.77 -7.33
N PRO A 6 8.36 5.70 -8.23
CA PRO A 6 9.02 6.94 -7.82
C PRO A 6 8.17 7.82 -6.89
N LEU A 7 6.85 7.92 -7.16
CA LEU A 7 5.93 8.74 -6.37
C LEU A 7 5.88 8.26 -4.91
N ILE A 8 5.62 6.96 -4.71
CA ILE A 8 5.57 6.34 -3.38
C ILE A 8 6.93 6.47 -2.65
N TYR A 9 8.05 6.39 -3.38
CA TYR A 9 9.37 6.59 -2.81
C TYR A 9 9.62 8.03 -2.34
N PHE A 10 9.18 9.03 -3.09
CA PHE A 10 9.25 10.43 -2.69
C PHE A 10 8.35 10.73 -1.49
N GLU A 11 7.13 10.22 -1.49
CA GLU A 11 6.19 10.35 -0.36
C GLU A 11 6.73 9.70 0.91
N GLY A 12 7.29 8.50 0.79
CA GLY A 12 7.92 7.78 1.91
C GLY A 12 9.05 8.57 2.57
N GLN A 13 9.87 9.29 1.81
CA GLN A 13 10.94 10.13 2.36
C GLN A 13 10.44 11.35 3.14
N SER A 14 9.30 11.92 2.75
CA SER A 14 8.71 13.08 3.42
C SER A 14 8.02 12.74 4.75
N THR A 15 7.75 11.44 4.97
CA THR A 15 6.97 10.96 6.11
C THR A 15 7.82 10.77 7.37
N ARG A 16 7.37 11.32 8.51
CA ARG A 16 8.05 11.16 9.80
C ARG A 16 7.67 9.83 10.48
N ILE A 17 8.66 8.95 10.64
CA ILE A 17 8.50 7.60 11.22
C ILE A 17 7.88 7.62 12.63
N ASN A 18 8.17 8.64 13.44
CA ASN A 18 7.61 8.77 14.78
C ASN A 18 6.09 9.01 14.81
N LEU A 19 5.52 9.53 13.72
CA LEU A 19 4.08 9.73 13.58
C LEU A 19 3.38 8.42 13.16
N ILE A 20 4.05 7.60 12.32
CA ILE A 20 3.60 6.24 11.97
C ILE A 20 3.43 5.43 13.26
N GLY A 21 4.48 5.39 14.10
CA GLY A 21 4.47 4.60 15.34
C GLY A 21 3.29 4.89 16.28
N LYS A 22 2.86 6.15 16.37
CA LYS A 22 1.75 6.58 17.24
C LYS A 22 0.36 6.22 16.71
N ARG A 23 0.23 5.92 15.41
CA ARG A 23 -1.05 5.64 14.73
C ARG A 23 -1.05 4.35 13.93
N LEU A 24 -0.03 3.51 14.10
CA LEU A 24 0.09 2.19 13.46
C LEU A 24 -1.20 1.38 13.50
N ARG A 25 -1.85 1.33 14.66
CA ARG A 25 -3.12 0.60 14.81
C ARG A 25 -4.19 1.11 13.86
N GLN A 26 -4.39 2.43 13.79
CA GLN A 26 -5.41 3.03 12.93
C GLN A 26 -5.07 2.80 11.45
N ILE A 27 -3.80 2.99 11.07
CA ILE A 27 -3.33 2.75 9.70
C ILE A 27 -3.56 1.29 9.30
N LEU A 28 -3.25 0.33 10.19
CA LEU A 28 -3.47 -1.09 9.94
C LEU A 28 -4.95 -1.47 9.91
N GLU A 29 -5.77 -0.87 10.77
CA GLU A 29 -7.22 -1.05 10.74
C GLU A 29 -7.78 -0.59 9.39
N THR A 30 -7.41 0.60 8.89
CA THR A 30 -7.91 1.02 7.57
C THR A 30 -7.32 0.18 6.44
N ALA A 31 -6.00 0.04 6.38
CA ALA A 31 -5.33 -0.64 5.28
C ALA A 31 -5.66 -2.14 5.16
N VAL A 32 -6.05 -2.79 6.26
CA VAL A 32 -6.37 -4.23 6.25
C VAL A 32 -7.87 -4.45 6.42
N LEU A 33 -8.47 -3.96 7.51
CA LEU A 33 -9.85 -4.28 7.84
C LEU A 33 -10.81 -3.60 6.86
N LEU A 34 -10.67 -2.30 6.63
CA LEU A 34 -11.57 -1.58 5.72
C LEU A 34 -11.48 -2.13 4.30
N VAL A 35 -10.26 -2.43 3.83
CA VAL A 35 -10.06 -2.97 2.48
C VAL A 35 -10.69 -4.36 2.31
N ILE A 36 -10.50 -5.25 3.29
CA ILE A 36 -11.13 -6.58 3.24
C ILE A 36 -12.66 -6.43 3.25
N VAL A 37 -13.21 -5.60 4.14
CA VAL A 37 -14.65 -5.39 4.25
C VAL A 37 -15.21 -4.78 2.97
N GLY A 38 -14.54 -3.77 2.41
CA GLY A 38 -14.92 -3.12 1.16
C GLY A 38 -14.90 -4.10 -0.02
N THR A 39 -13.83 -4.89 -0.15
CA THR A 39 -13.70 -5.92 -1.19
C THR A 39 -14.80 -6.96 -1.09
N VAL A 40 -15.11 -7.44 0.13
CA VAL A 40 -16.17 -8.43 0.36
C VAL A 40 -17.53 -7.84 0.01
N PHE A 41 -17.84 -6.63 0.47
CA PHE A 41 -19.13 -5.99 0.22
C PHE A 41 -19.33 -5.68 -1.27
N ALA A 42 -18.33 -5.08 -1.92
CA ALA A 42 -18.37 -4.79 -3.34
C ALA A 42 -18.40 -6.08 -4.18
N GLY A 43 -17.59 -7.07 -3.82
CA GLY A 43 -17.54 -8.36 -4.50
C GLY A 43 -18.87 -9.10 -4.46
N PHE A 44 -19.53 -9.17 -3.30
CA PHE A 44 -20.86 -9.75 -3.21
C PHE A 44 -21.91 -8.92 -3.96
N SER A 45 -21.84 -7.60 -3.90
CA SER A 45 -22.75 -6.71 -4.64
C SER A 45 -22.66 -6.93 -6.15
N VAL A 46 -21.45 -7.05 -6.70
CA VAL A 46 -21.21 -7.35 -8.12
C VAL A 46 -21.64 -8.77 -8.48
N SER A 47 -21.49 -9.74 -7.57
CA SER A 47 -21.92 -11.13 -7.82
C SER A 47 -23.42 -11.28 -8.05
N LEU A 48 -24.24 -10.30 -7.62
CA LEU A 48 -25.68 -10.26 -7.90
C LEU A 48 -25.99 -10.11 -9.40
N LEU A 49 -25.02 -9.69 -10.21
CA LEU A 49 -25.14 -9.55 -11.66
C LEU A 49 -24.78 -10.84 -12.42
N GLU A 50 -24.82 -12.00 -11.74
CA GLU A 50 -24.46 -13.32 -12.28
C GLU A 50 -22.99 -13.42 -12.75
N ILE A 51 -22.14 -12.52 -12.25
CA ILE A 51 -20.70 -12.52 -12.50
C ILE A 51 -20.03 -13.61 -11.63
N PRO A 52 -19.10 -14.42 -12.17
CA PRO A 52 -18.38 -15.41 -11.38
C PRO A 52 -17.73 -14.79 -10.14
N LEU A 53 -17.87 -15.46 -8.99
CA LEU A 53 -17.46 -14.91 -7.69
C LEU A 53 -16.01 -14.41 -7.69
N ALA A 54 -15.09 -15.16 -8.30
CA ALA A 54 -13.69 -14.77 -8.41
C ALA A 54 -13.50 -13.44 -9.16
N LEU A 55 -14.26 -13.23 -10.24
CA LEU A 55 -14.22 -12.00 -11.03
C LEU A 55 -14.90 -10.85 -10.29
N ALA A 56 -16.03 -11.12 -9.61
CA ALA A 56 -16.73 -10.14 -8.80
C ALA A 56 -15.86 -9.62 -7.65
N PHE A 57 -15.13 -10.50 -6.96
CA PHE A 57 -14.19 -10.12 -5.91
C PHE A 57 -12.95 -9.41 -6.46
N LEU A 58 -12.46 -9.76 -7.65
CA LEU A 58 -11.41 -9.00 -8.32
C LEU A 58 -11.87 -7.57 -8.63
N MET A 59 -13.10 -7.40 -9.12
CA MET A 59 -13.69 -6.08 -9.35
C MET A 59 -13.90 -5.31 -8.05
N GLY A 60 -14.32 -5.99 -6.99
CA GLY A 60 -14.42 -5.43 -5.64
C GLY A 60 -13.07 -4.90 -5.16
N ALA A 61 -12.02 -5.72 -5.24
CA ALA A 61 -10.66 -5.34 -4.85
C ALA A 61 -10.14 -4.13 -5.65
N LEU A 62 -10.42 -4.08 -6.96
CA LEU A 62 -10.07 -2.93 -7.82
C LEU A 62 -10.85 -1.66 -7.49
N SER A 63 -12.05 -1.78 -6.91
CA SER A 63 -12.92 -0.65 -6.54
C SER A 63 -12.72 -0.18 -5.10
N THR A 64 -11.98 -0.95 -4.29
CA THR A 64 -11.73 -0.62 -2.88
C THR A 64 -10.70 0.48 -2.62
N PRO A 65 -9.79 0.88 -3.55
CA PRO A 65 -8.83 1.93 -3.26
C PRO A 65 -9.51 3.17 -2.71
N THR A 66 -9.30 3.37 -1.40
CA THR A 66 -9.81 4.52 -0.67
C THR A 66 -8.70 5.55 -0.76
N ASP A 67 -8.66 6.16 -1.94
CA ASP A 67 -7.53 6.95 -2.38
C ASP A 67 -7.48 8.24 -1.56
N ALA A 68 -6.41 8.45 -0.78
CA ALA A 68 -6.23 9.73 -0.13
C ALA A 68 -6.08 10.86 -1.16
N THR A 69 -5.70 10.56 -2.41
CA THR A 69 -5.69 11.54 -3.50
C THR A 69 -7.10 11.98 -3.91
N ALA A 70 -8.11 11.12 -3.74
CA ALA A 70 -9.51 11.53 -3.91
C ALA A 70 -9.94 12.52 -2.82
N THR A 71 -9.53 12.30 -1.56
CA THR A 71 -9.71 13.31 -0.51
C THR A 71 -8.84 14.55 -0.69
N GLU A 72 -7.62 14.42 -1.21
CA GLU A 72 -6.70 15.55 -1.46
C GLU A 72 -7.24 16.46 -2.57
N SER A 73 -7.74 15.88 -3.67
CA SER A 73 -8.40 16.61 -4.76
C SER A 73 -9.72 17.28 -4.33
N VAL A 74 -10.48 16.66 -3.43
CA VAL A 74 -11.68 17.29 -2.84
C VAL A 74 -11.32 18.35 -1.78
N SER A 75 -10.15 18.21 -1.14
CA SER A 75 -9.62 19.17 -0.16
C SER A 75 -8.78 20.28 -0.81
N GLU A 76 -8.63 20.25 -2.13
CA GLU A 76 -7.82 21.19 -2.88
C GLU A 76 -8.43 22.60 -2.76
N GLY A 77 -7.68 23.53 -2.16
CA GLY A 77 -8.17 24.88 -1.82
C GLY A 77 -8.76 25.04 -0.41
N LEU A 78 -8.88 23.98 0.38
CA LEU A 78 -9.21 24.02 1.81
C LEU A 78 -7.93 24.04 2.66
N ILE A 79 -7.94 24.81 3.75
CA ILE A 79 -6.83 24.80 4.72
C ILE A 79 -6.99 23.55 5.59
N VAL A 80 -6.29 22.48 5.21
CA VAL A 80 -6.17 21.27 6.02
C VAL A 80 -4.94 21.39 6.93
N PRO A 81 -5.09 21.29 8.26
CA PRO A 81 -3.95 21.24 9.17
C PRO A 81 -2.93 20.16 8.76
N GLU A 82 -1.64 20.51 8.74
CA GLU A 82 -0.53 19.61 8.34
C GLU A 82 -0.59 18.23 9.01
N ARG A 83 -1.10 18.17 10.25
CA ARG A 83 -1.23 16.92 10.99
C ARG A 83 -2.22 15.95 10.35
N GLN A 84 -3.33 16.44 9.79
CA GLN A 84 -4.34 15.60 9.16
C GLN A 84 -3.90 15.17 7.76
N GLU A 85 -3.27 16.08 7.02
CA GLU A 85 -2.67 15.78 5.71
C GLU A 85 -1.63 14.65 5.82
N ASN A 86 -0.74 14.72 6.81
CA ASN A 86 0.25 13.65 7.06
C ASN A 86 -0.39 12.31 7.44
N ILE A 87 -1.55 12.32 8.11
CA ILE A 87 -2.27 11.08 8.47
C ILE A 87 -2.91 10.48 7.23
N LEU A 88 -3.61 11.29 6.44
CA LEU A 88 -4.23 10.89 5.17
C LEU A 88 -3.18 10.30 4.21
N LYS A 89 -2.01 10.95 4.08
CA LYS A 89 -0.90 10.45 3.28
C LYS A 89 -0.41 9.08 3.75
N MET A 90 -0.24 8.88 5.05
CA MET A 90 0.15 7.58 5.59
C MET A 90 -0.93 6.52 5.38
N GLU A 91 -2.20 6.87 5.56
CA GLU A 91 -3.32 5.97 5.34
C GLU A 91 -3.34 5.48 3.89
N SER A 92 -3.21 6.39 2.91
CA SER A 92 -3.13 6.05 1.48
C SER A 92 -1.98 5.10 1.17
N LEU A 93 -0.78 5.38 1.67
CA LEU A 93 0.42 4.64 1.30
C LEU A 93 0.34 3.16 1.72
N PHE A 94 -0.26 2.90 2.89
CA PHE A 94 -0.53 1.53 3.35
C PHE A 94 -1.73 0.89 2.64
N ASN A 95 -2.71 1.69 2.24
CA ASN A 95 -3.88 1.25 1.47
C ASN A 95 -3.47 0.74 0.08
N ASP A 96 -2.70 1.53 -0.66
CA ASP A 96 -2.16 1.18 -1.98
C ASP A 96 -1.40 -0.17 -1.96
N ALA A 97 -0.58 -0.37 -0.94
CA ALA A 97 0.15 -1.62 -0.77
C ALA A 97 -0.80 -2.82 -0.54
N SER A 98 -1.85 -2.61 0.26
CA SER A 98 -2.83 -3.65 0.60
C SER A 98 -3.73 -3.99 -0.60
N ASP A 99 -4.13 -2.99 -1.38
CA ASP A 99 -4.91 -3.14 -2.61
C ASP A 99 -4.15 -3.96 -3.65
N ILE A 100 -2.87 -3.67 -3.88
CA ILE A 100 -2.04 -4.45 -4.83
C ILE A 100 -2.01 -5.92 -4.43
N ILE A 101 -1.90 -6.24 -3.14
CA ILE A 101 -1.87 -7.63 -2.68
C ILE A 101 -3.23 -8.30 -2.87
N LEU A 102 -4.33 -7.62 -2.54
CA LEU A 102 -5.68 -8.15 -2.73
C LEU A 102 -6.02 -8.36 -4.21
N VAL A 103 -5.74 -7.38 -5.07
CA VAL A 103 -5.94 -7.50 -6.53
C VAL A 103 -5.13 -8.68 -7.08
N THR A 104 -3.88 -8.84 -6.65
CA THR A 104 -3.03 -9.96 -7.07
C THR A 104 -3.61 -11.31 -6.61
N ALA A 105 -4.10 -11.39 -5.36
CA ALA A 105 -4.72 -12.59 -4.82
C ALA A 105 -6.00 -12.97 -5.58
N MET A 106 -6.87 -12.00 -5.86
CA MET A 106 -8.10 -12.23 -6.62
C MET A 106 -7.80 -12.60 -8.08
N ALA A 107 -6.79 -11.99 -8.70
CA ALA A 107 -6.35 -12.35 -10.05
C ALA A 107 -5.84 -13.80 -10.12
N LEU A 108 -5.11 -14.25 -9.09
CA LEU A 108 -4.68 -15.65 -8.97
C LEU A 108 -5.87 -16.59 -8.79
N TRP A 109 -6.90 -16.20 -8.05
CA TRP A 109 -8.13 -16.99 -7.94
C TRP A 109 -8.86 -17.11 -9.28
N VAL A 110 -9.03 -16.00 -10.00
CA VAL A 110 -9.61 -16.02 -11.35
C VAL A 110 -8.83 -16.96 -12.27
N LYS A 111 -7.49 -16.91 -12.21
CA LYS A 111 -6.61 -17.76 -13.03
C LYS A 111 -6.68 -19.25 -12.65
N ASN A 112 -6.69 -19.56 -11.36
CA ASN A 112 -6.56 -20.94 -10.87
C ASN A 112 -7.91 -21.64 -10.66
N GLY A 113 -9.03 -20.90 -10.70
CA GLY A 113 -10.39 -21.40 -10.47
C GLY A 113 -10.72 -21.70 -9.00
N GLN A 114 -9.73 -21.68 -8.10
CA GLN A 114 -9.88 -21.92 -6.67
C GLN A 114 -9.11 -20.89 -5.84
N PHE A 115 -9.70 -20.50 -4.70
CA PHE A 115 -9.07 -19.57 -3.77
C PHE A 115 -8.25 -20.33 -2.74
N ASN A 116 -6.92 -20.14 -2.74
CA ASN A 116 -6.03 -20.77 -1.77
C ASN A 116 -5.68 -19.78 -0.64
N TYR A 117 -6.52 -19.74 0.40
CA TYR A 117 -6.34 -18.86 1.56
C TYR A 117 -4.96 -18.98 2.21
N GLN A 118 -4.43 -20.21 2.31
CA GLN A 118 -3.15 -20.47 2.96
C GLN A 118 -1.99 -19.89 2.15
N GLN A 119 -1.98 -20.14 0.84
CA GLN A 119 -0.94 -19.61 -0.04
C GLN A 119 -1.01 -18.08 -0.12
N THR A 120 -2.20 -17.51 -0.26
CA THR A 120 -2.41 -16.05 -0.25
C THR A 120 -1.90 -15.42 1.04
N PHE A 121 -2.16 -16.04 2.20
CA PHE A 121 -1.66 -15.55 3.48
C PHE A 121 -0.12 -15.60 3.56
N PHE A 122 0.51 -16.69 3.12
CA PHE A 122 1.97 -16.80 3.10
C PHE A 122 2.63 -15.85 2.09
N ASP A 123 2.02 -15.66 0.93
CA ASP A 123 2.50 -14.71 -0.08
C ASP A 123 2.37 -13.26 0.42
N PHE A 124 1.30 -12.92 1.15
CA PHE A 124 1.17 -11.64 1.86
C PHE A 124 2.28 -11.47 2.89
N LEU A 125 2.50 -12.45 3.79
CA LEU A 125 3.58 -12.39 4.79
C LEU A 125 4.96 -12.25 4.13
N ARG A 126 5.23 -12.99 3.05
CA ARG A 126 6.49 -12.93 2.31
C ARG A 126 6.68 -11.58 1.65
N SER A 127 5.64 -11.03 1.01
CA SER A 127 5.69 -9.72 0.35
C SER A 127 5.89 -8.59 1.37
N ALA A 128 5.10 -8.59 2.45
CA ALA A 128 5.23 -7.60 3.53
C ALA A 128 6.60 -7.68 4.20
N GLY A 129 7.04 -8.88 4.58
CA GLY A 129 8.34 -9.10 5.20
C GLY A 129 9.51 -8.75 4.27
N GLY A 130 9.45 -9.18 3.01
CA GLY A 130 10.44 -8.84 1.99
C GLY A 130 10.52 -7.34 1.73
N GLY A 131 9.37 -6.67 1.65
CA GLY A 131 9.27 -5.21 1.53
C GLY A 131 9.92 -4.48 2.70
N ILE A 132 9.67 -4.91 3.94
CA ILE A 132 10.31 -4.34 5.13
C ILE A 132 11.84 -4.53 5.07
N ILE A 133 12.31 -5.74 4.76
CA ILE A 133 13.74 -6.05 4.69
C ILE A 133 14.42 -5.19 3.63
N ILE A 134 13.89 -5.17 2.40
CA ILE A 134 14.45 -4.39 1.29
C ILE A 134 14.37 -2.88 1.61
N GLY A 135 13.26 -2.43 2.18
CA GLY A 135 13.03 -1.04 2.56
C GLY A 135 13.99 -0.52 3.63
N ILE A 136 14.48 -1.39 4.52
CA ILE A 136 15.52 -1.05 5.51
C ILE A 136 16.92 -1.15 4.88
N MET A 137 17.17 -2.19 4.09
CA MET A 137 18.50 -2.44 3.52
C MET A 137 18.89 -1.40 2.47
N ALA A 138 17.97 -0.98 1.61
CA ALA A 138 18.27 -0.06 0.52
C ALA A 138 18.81 1.31 1.01
N PRO A 139 18.21 1.99 2.00
CA PRO A 139 18.78 3.20 2.59
C PRO A 139 20.14 2.99 3.26
N LEU A 140 20.35 1.86 3.94
CA LEU A 140 21.62 1.54 4.59
C LEU A 140 22.75 1.39 3.56
N VAL A 141 22.47 0.69 2.46
CA VAL A 141 23.44 0.53 1.35
C VAL A 141 23.72 1.89 0.71
N MET A 142 22.67 2.67 0.41
CA MET A 142 22.79 3.98 -0.23
C MET A 142 23.60 4.98 0.61
N THR A 143 23.34 5.03 1.92
CA THR A 143 24.07 5.90 2.86
C THR A 143 25.52 5.45 3.05
N SER A 144 25.77 4.15 3.14
CA SER A 144 27.13 3.59 3.21
C SER A 144 27.94 3.92 1.96
N PHE A 145 27.34 3.78 0.78
CA PHE A 145 27.97 4.12 -0.49
C PHE A 145 28.28 5.62 -0.60
N ARG A 146 27.34 6.49 -0.18
CA ARG A 146 27.55 7.93 -0.12
C ARG A 146 28.69 8.33 0.82
N GLN A 147 28.78 7.70 1.99
CA GLN A 147 29.87 7.94 2.94
C GLN A 147 31.22 7.45 2.41
N PHE A 148 31.23 6.31 1.71
CA PHE A 148 32.43 5.79 1.05
C PHE A 148 32.98 6.77 0.00
N LEU A 149 32.11 7.30 -0.87
CA LEU A 149 32.49 8.32 -1.86
C LEU A 149 32.97 9.63 -1.21
N GLY A 150 32.30 10.08 -0.15
CA GLY A 150 32.70 11.28 0.59
C GLY A 150 34.08 11.16 1.24
N ARG A 151 34.47 9.97 1.70
CA ARG A 151 35.80 9.70 2.27
C ARG A 151 36.90 9.74 1.21
N ILE A 152 36.62 9.28 -0.01
CA ILE A 152 37.58 9.33 -1.12
C ILE A 152 37.83 10.79 -1.56
N ASN A 153 36.79 11.63 -1.56
CA ASN A 153 36.87 13.01 -2.05
C ASN A 153 37.53 14.01 -1.06
N HIS A 154 37.68 13.65 0.21
CA HIS A 154 38.37 14.46 1.24
C HIS A 154 39.79 13.97 1.55
N GLY A 155 40.29 12.96 0.84
CA GLY A 155 41.64 12.39 1.00
C GLY A 155 42.65 12.77 -0.09
N LEU A 156 42.30 13.73 -0.96
CA LEU A 156 43.16 14.39 -1.95
C LEU A 156 43.25 15.89 -1.62
#